data_AF-A0A1X7T7S2-F1
#
_entry.id   AF-A0A1X7T7S2-F1
#
_cell.length_a   1.000
_cell.length_b   1.000
_cell.length_c   1.000
_cell.angle_alpha   90.00
_cell.angle_beta   90.00
_cell.angle_gamma   90.00
#
_symmetry.space_group_name_H-M   'P 1'
#
loop_
_entity.id
_entity.type
_entity.pdbx_description
1 polymer ?
#
loop_
_entity_poly.entity_id
_entity_poly.type
_entity_poly.pdbx_seq_one_letter_code
_entity_poly.pdbx_strand_id
1 'polypeptide(L)'
;MLRALLLLAGFLLLRVEGQQPNNLPSNGVQLYLPYENRIIRDYSMIYASQFYDVDQNNDANDINDALWCQSANNGANIGVWYYPNGTEVPLTDNAFYDSNTNPSPVFSKRFSGQIALARSGGLSGYEGLYKCIIPDENGVDQILVVGAYTVAGYNNNGM
;
A
#
# COMPACT_ATOMS: atom_id res chain seq x y z
N MET A 1 -45.91 -24.85 9.77
CA MET A 1 -45.03 -24.47 10.89
C MET A 1 -43.59 -24.79 10.50
N LEU A 2 -42.77 -23.75 10.54
CA LEU A 2 -41.34 -23.68 10.23
C LEU A 2 -40.53 -24.90 10.75
N ARG A 3 -39.76 -25.56 9.88
CA ARG A 3 -38.52 -26.22 10.29
C ARG A 3 -37.40 -25.51 9.55
N ALA A 4 -36.77 -24.59 10.28
CA ALA A 4 -35.75 -23.68 9.81
C ALA A 4 -34.52 -24.47 9.34
N LEU A 5 -34.14 -24.22 8.08
CA LEU A 5 -32.80 -24.45 7.57
C LEU A 5 -31.86 -23.49 8.32
N LEU A 6 -31.11 -23.98 9.30
CA LEU A 6 -29.98 -23.25 9.86
C LEU A 6 -28.80 -23.40 8.90
N LEU A 7 -28.79 -22.59 7.84
CA LEU A 7 -27.56 -22.23 7.14
C LEU A 7 -26.75 -21.38 8.12
N LEU A 8 -25.85 -22.03 8.85
CA LEU A 8 -24.82 -21.35 9.63
C LEU A 8 -23.83 -20.77 8.61
N ALA A 9 -24.17 -19.62 8.02
CA ALA A 9 -23.21 -18.77 7.33
C ALA A 9 -22.30 -18.17 8.39
N GLY A 10 -21.34 -18.96 8.86
CA GLY A 10 -20.20 -18.44 9.58
C GLY A 10 -19.45 -17.52 8.63
N PHE A 11 -19.67 -16.22 8.75
CA PHE A 11 -18.72 -15.22 8.28
C PHE A 11 -17.43 -15.44 9.06
N LEU A 12 -16.63 -16.42 8.64
CA LEU A 12 -15.20 -16.31 8.84
C LEU A 12 -14.81 -15.05 8.07
N LEU A 13 -14.49 -13.99 8.80
CA LEU A 13 -13.64 -12.91 8.32
C LEU A 13 -12.26 -13.55 8.04
N LEU A 14 -12.17 -14.33 6.97
CA LEU A 14 -10.90 -14.69 6.35
C LEU A 14 -10.35 -13.35 5.87
N ARG A 15 -9.50 -12.71 6.69
CA ARG A 15 -8.65 -11.63 6.21
C ARG A 15 -7.77 -12.26 5.14
N VAL A 16 -8.11 -12.03 3.88
CA VAL A 16 -7.29 -12.48 2.76
C VAL A 16 -6.00 -11.68 2.80
N GLU A 17 -4.87 -12.33 2.55
CA GLU A 17 -3.53 -11.72 2.65
C GLU A 17 -3.35 -10.47 1.78
N GLY A 18 -4.24 -10.29 0.81
CA GLY A 18 -4.10 -9.31 -0.24
C GLY A 18 -3.01 -9.75 -1.22
N GLN A 19 -3.33 -9.81 -2.50
CA GLN A 19 -2.39 -10.10 -3.58
C GLN A 19 -1.68 -8.82 -4.02
N GLN A 20 -0.53 -8.99 -4.67
CA GLN A 20 0.12 -7.88 -5.36
C GLN A 20 -0.71 -7.45 -6.59
N PRO A 21 -0.70 -6.17 -6.98
CA PRO A 21 -1.25 -5.73 -8.25
C PRO A 21 -0.48 -6.32 -9.44
N ASN A 22 -1.19 -6.63 -10.53
CA ASN A 22 -0.60 -7.15 -11.77
C ASN A 22 -0.58 -6.10 -12.91
N ASN A 23 -0.74 -4.82 -12.56
CA ASN A 23 -0.87 -3.69 -13.48
C ASN A 23 0.38 -2.79 -13.50
N LEU A 24 1.57 -3.39 -13.53
CA LEU A 24 2.83 -2.65 -13.62
C LEU A 24 2.83 -1.72 -14.85
N PRO A 25 3.41 -0.50 -14.76
CA PRO A 25 3.51 0.39 -15.90
C PRO A 25 4.41 -0.23 -16.98
N SER A 26 4.12 0.05 -18.25
CA SER A 26 4.98 -0.38 -19.37
C SER A 26 6.21 0.52 -19.59
N ASN A 27 6.22 1.70 -18.97
CA ASN A 27 7.31 2.66 -18.99
C ASN A 27 7.30 3.50 -17.70
N GLY A 28 8.47 3.83 -17.17
CA GLY A 28 8.65 4.69 -16.02
C GLY A 28 8.21 4.05 -14.72
N VAL A 29 7.78 4.91 -13.79
CA VAL A 29 7.34 4.54 -12.45
C VAL A 29 6.01 5.21 -12.12
N GLN A 30 5.22 4.62 -11.22
CA GLN A 30 3.95 5.19 -10.80
C GLN A 30 3.62 4.84 -9.34
N LEU A 31 2.73 5.63 -8.75
CA LEU A 31 2.07 5.31 -7.48
C LEU A 31 0.67 4.77 -7.76
N TYR A 32 0.33 3.64 -7.15
CA TYR A 32 -0.96 2.99 -7.30
C TYR A 32 -1.61 2.77 -5.93
N LEU A 33 -2.88 3.16 -5.82
CA LEU A 33 -3.71 3.11 -4.62
C LEU A 33 -4.90 2.16 -4.88
N PRO A 34 -4.76 0.86 -4.55
CA PRO A 34 -5.77 -0.17 -4.85
C PRO A 34 -7.11 0.08 -4.16
N TYR A 35 -7.09 0.64 -2.94
CA TYR A 35 -8.29 0.97 -2.19
C TYR A 35 -9.28 1.83 -3.00
N GLU A 36 -8.76 2.72 -3.84
CA GLU A 36 -9.53 3.57 -4.76
C GLU A 36 -9.44 3.13 -6.23
N ASN A 37 -8.75 2.02 -6.51
CA ASN A 37 -8.42 1.54 -7.86
C ASN A 37 -7.86 2.66 -8.76
N ARG A 38 -6.85 3.40 -8.27
CA ARG A 38 -6.37 4.62 -8.93
C ARG A 38 -4.85 4.76 -8.91
N ILE A 39 -4.30 5.12 -10.06
CA ILE A 39 -2.94 5.66 -10.17
C ILE A 39 -2.95 7.12 -9.70
N ILE A 40 -2.11 7.45 -8.72
CA ILE A 40 -1.99 8.80 -8.18
C ILE A 40 -0.73 9.49 -8.71
N ARG A 41 -0.78 10.82 -8.81
CA ARG A 41 0.37 11.61 -9.28
C ARG A 41 1.43 11.71 -8.18
N ASP A 42 2.66 11.97 -8.58
CA ASP A 42 3.69 12.44 -7.66
C ASP A 42 3.21 13.68 -6.89
N TYR A 43 3.59 13.79 -5.61
CA TYR A 43 3.12 14.78 -4.63
C TYR A 43 1.61 14.77 -4.34
N SER A 44 0.88 13.70 -4.69
CA SER A 44 -0.51 13.55 -4.26
C SER A 44 -0.61 13.41 -2.73
N MET A 45 -1.73 13.87 -2.18
CA MET A 45 -2.09 13.62 -0.78
C MET A 45 -3.13 12.51 -0.71
N ILE A 46 -2.92 11.56 0.19
CA ILE A 46 -3.82 10.47 0.51
C ILE A 46 -4.15 10.49 2.01
N TYR A 47 -5.29 9.88 2.33
CA TYR A 47 -5.72 9.66 3.70
C TYR A 47 -5.17 8.33 4.21
N ALA A 48 -4.87 8.28 5.51
CA ALA A 48 -4.53 7.04 6.19
C ALA A 48 -5.60 5.96 6.00
N SER A 49 -6.87 6.36 5.83
CA SER A 49 -8.00 5.47 5.54
C SER A 49 -8.04 4.94 4.09
N GLN A 50 -7.05 5.24 3.26
CA GLN A 50 -6.97 4.76 1.88
C GLN A 50 -5.85 3.74 1.67
N PHE A 51 -5.08 3.39 2.71
CA PHE A 51 -4.11 2.32 2.59
C PHE A 51 -3.97 1.50 3.88
N TYR A 52 -3.80 0.18 3.70
CA TYR A 52 -3.87 -0.83 4.75
C TYR A 52 -2.82 -1.93 4.51
N ASP A 53 -2.72 -2.87 5.44
CA ASP A 53 -1.96 -4.10 5.34
C ASP A 53 -2.83 -5.31 4.95
N VAL A 54 -4.08 -5.08 4.57
CA VAL A 54 -5.02 -6.11 4.11
C VAL A 54 -5.81 -5.56 2.93
N ASP A 55 -6.48 -6.43 2.18
CA ASP A 55 -7.61 -5.99 1.35
C ASP A 55 -8.76 -5.57 2.28
N GLN A 56 -9.04 -4.27 2.33
CA GLN A 56 -10.03 -3.64 3.18
C GLN A 56 -11.30 -3.27 2.40
N ASN A 57 -11.20 -3.05 1.09
CA ASN A 57 -12.34 -2.77 0.23
C ASN A 57 -13.00 -4.03 -0.36
N ASN A 58 -12.40 -5.21 -0.15
CA ASN A 58 -12.86 -6.53 -0.60
C ASN A 58 -13.13 -6.56 -2.11
N ASP A 59 -12.18 -6.07 -2.91
CA ASP A 59 -12.31 -6.11 -4.35
C ASP A 59 -12.18 -7.55 -4.91
N ALA A 60 -12.64 -7.78 -6.14
CA ALA A 60 -12.73 -9.13 -6.70
C ALA A 60 -11.37 -9.80 -6.97
N ASN A 61 -10.28 -9.04 -6.93
CA ASN A 61 -8.93 -9.55 -7.16
C ASN A 61 -8.17 -9.78 -5.85
N ASP A 62 -8.83 -9.54 -4.71
CA ASP A 62 -8.26 -9.57 -3.39
C ASP A 62 -6.93 -8.79 -3.33
N ILE A 63 -6.81 -7.61 -3.96
CA ILE A 63 -5.54 -6.87 -3.98
C ILE A 63 -5.28 -6.24 -2.61
N ASN A 64 -4.05 -6.35 -2.09
CA ASN A 64 -3.71 -5.70 -0.82
C ASN A 64 -3.78 -4.17 -0.95
N ASP A 65 -4.52 -3.52 -0.05
CA ASP A 65 -4.73 -2.08 -0.06
C ASP A 65 -3.51 -1.27 0.43
N ALA A 66 -2.32 -1.83 0.46
CA ALA A 66 -1.09 -1.05 0.62
C ALA A 66 -0.97 0.05 -0.45
N LEU A 67 -0.15 1.07 -0.19
CA LEU A 67 0.24 2.00 -1.24
C LEU A 67 1.39 1.40 -2.05
N TRP A 68 1.22 1.29 -3.36
CA TRP A 68 2.19 0.62 -4.23
C TRP A 68 3.02 1.63 -5.00
N CYS A 69 4.34 1.47 -4.93
CA CYS A 69 5.28 2.13 -5.82
C CYS A 69 5.73 1.12 -6.88
N GLN A 70 5.35 1.37 -8.13
CA GLN A 70 5.48 0.43 -9.24
C GLN A 70 6.45 0.95 -10.29
N SER A 71 7.12 0.03 -10.97
CA SER A 71 8.09 0.30 -12.02
C SER A 71 7.88 -0.61 -13.22
N ALA A 72 8.24 -0.10 -14.40
CA ALA A 72 8.39 -0.89 -15.62
C ALA A 72 9.61 -1.83 -15.59
N ASN A 73 10.54 -1.61 -14.67
CA ASN A 73 11.59 -2.56 -14.34
C ASN A 73 10.99 -3.73 -13.57
N ASN A 74 10.95 -4.92 -14.16
CA ASN A 74 10.38 -6.11 -13.52
C ASN A 74 11.37 -6.88 -12.62
N GLY A 75 12.51 -6.27 -12.26
CA GLY A 75 13.46 -6.82 -11.31
C GLY A 75 12.79 -7.18 -9.98
N ALA A 76 13.19 -8.30 -9.40
CA ALA A 76 12.85 -8.62 -8.02
C ALA A 76 13.67 -7.74 -7.07
N ASN A 77 13.14 -7.49 -5.86
CA ASN A 77 13.84 -6.79 -4.78
C ASN A 77 14.26 -5.34 -5.09
N ILE A 78 13.50 -4.63 -5.92
CA ILE A 78 13.75 -3.22 -6.21
C ILE A 78 12.93 -2.29 -5.29
N GLY A 79 13.39 -1.06 -5.16
CA GLY A 79 12.65 0.01 -4.48
C GLY A 79 12.91 0.10 -2.97
N VAL A 80 12.74 1.30 -2.43
CA VAL A 80 12.82 1.59 -0.99
C VAL A 80 11.80 2.67 -0.64
N TRP A 81 11.05 2.45 0.44
CA TRP A 81 10.21 3.48 1.05
C TRP A 81 10.94 4.18 2.19
N TYR A 82 10.78 5.49 2.29
CA TYR A 82 11.30 6.33 3.36
C TYR A 82 10.15 7.03 4.08
N TYR A 83 10.26 7.08 5.41
CA TYR A 83 9.42 7.92 6.26
C TYR A 83 9.61 9.41 5.95
N PRO A 84 8.68 10.27 6.40
CA PRO A 84 8.81 11.72 6.27
C PRO A 84 10.08 12.32 6.88
N ASN A 85 10.64 11.67 7.92
CA ASN A 85 11.89 12.07 8.56
C ASN A 85 13.16 11.61 7.79
N GLY A 86 13.00 10.90 6.68
CA GLY A 86 14.09 10.41 5.84
C GLY A 86 14.69 9.06 6.24
N THR A 87 14.20 8.39 7.28
CA THR A 87 14.64 7.03 7.62
C THR A 87 13.90 6.00 6.76
N GLU A 88 14.54 4.88 6.45
CA GLU A 88 13.89 3.79 5.71
C GLU A 88 12.71 3.21 6.48
N VAL A 89 11.64 2.91 5.75
CA VAL A 89 10.51 2.13 6.28
C VAL A 89 10.98 0.67 6.40
N PRO A 90 10.79 0.02 7.56
CA PRO A 90 11.20 -1.36 7.76
C PRO A 90 10.72 -2.29 6.65
N LEU A 91 11.61 -3.12 6.14
CA LEU A 91 11.29 -4.16 5.16
C LEU A 91 10.94 -5.46 5.87
N THR A 92 9.93 -6.17 5.38
CA THR A 92 9.51 -7.48 5.86
C THR A 92 9.29 -8.45 4.71
N ASP A 93 9.58 -9.73 4.94
CA ASP A 93 9.22 -10.83 4.04
C ASP A 93 7.97 -11.59 4.56
N ASN A 94 7.47 -11.25 5.75
CA ASN A 94 6.32 -11.91 6.36
C ASN A 94 5.02 -11.59 5.60
N ALA A 95 3.99 -12.41 5.80
CA ALA A 95 2.65 -12.18 5.27
C ALA A 95 2.11 -10.82 5.74
N PHE A 96 1.37 -10.08 4.89
CA PHE A 96 0.95 -8.72 5.22
C PHE A 96 0.12 -8.62 6.51
N TYR A 97 -0.78 -9.57 6.74
CA TYR A 97 -1.71 -9.60 7.88
C TYR A 97 -1.08 -10.14 9.18
N ASP A 98 0.20 -10.53 9.19
CA ASP A 98 0.85 -11.03 10.40
C ASP A 98 1.26 -9.87 11.32
N SER A 99 0.29 -9.36 12.07
CA SER A 99 0.47 -8.26 13.02
C SER A 99 1.43 -8.59 14.17
N ASN A 100 1.78 -9.86 14.38
CA ASN A 100 2.73 -10.25 15.44
C ASN A 100 4.17 -10.07 15.01
N THR A 101 4.44 -10.05 13.70
CA THR A 101 5.81 -10.02 13.16
C THR A 101 6.08 -8.75 12.35
N ASN A 102 5.06 -8.16 11.73
CA ASN A 102 5.25 -6.95 10.94
C ASN A 102 5.44 -5.70 11.82
N PRO A 103 6.40 -4.82 11.47
CA PRO A 103 6.58 -3.54 12.15
C PRO A 103 5.32 -2.68 12.11
N SER A 104 5.08 -1.94 13.20
CA SER A 104 3.94 -1.03 13.35
C SER A 104 4.42 0.42 13.50
N PRO A 105 3.70 1.42 12.95
CA PRO A 105 2.42 1.27 12.26
C PRO A 105 2.55 1.04 10.75
N VAL A 106 3.76 1.16 10.20
CA VAL A 106 4.03 1.11 8.77
C VAL A 106 5.24 0.21 8.49
N PHE A 107 5.13 -0.59 7.44
CA PHE A 107 6.20 -1.44 6.94
C PHE A 107 6.17 -1.47 5.41
N SER A 108 7.22 -2.03 4.81
CA SER A 108 7.34 -2.21 3.38
C SER A 108 7.57 -3.66 3.00
N LYS A 109 7.12 -4.06 1.81
CA LYS A 109 7.31 -5.41 1.28
C LYS A 109 7.56 -5.34 -0.22
N ARG A 110 8.60 -6.03 -0.69
CA ARG A 110 9.04 -6.00 -2.09
C ARG A 110 8.44 -7.14 -2.90
N PHE A 111 8.24 -6.85 -4.17
CA PHE A 111 7.76 -7.76 -5.19
C PHE A 111 8.50 -7.52 -6.51
N SER A 112 8.22 -8.32 -7.54
CA SER A 112 8.73 -8.06 -8.88
C SER A 112 8.15 -6.73 -9.40
N GLY A 113 9.04 -5.79 -9.70
CA GLY A 113 8.70 -4.49 -10.24
C GLY A 113 7.96 -3.51 -9.35
N GLN A 114 7.78 -3.83 -8.05
CA GLN A 114 7.05 -2.95 -7.15
C GLN A 114 7.39 -3.17 -5.69
N ILE A 115 7.11 -2.16 -4.87
CA ILE A 115 7.24 -2.21 -3.42
C ILE A 115 6.00 -1.58 -2.76
N ALA A 116 5.42 -2.32 -1.82
CA ALA A 116 4.27 -1.89 -1.04
C ALA A 116 4.71 -1.08 0.19
N LEU A 117 3.93 -0.05 0.54
CA LEU A 117 3.90 0.62 1.83
C LEU A 117 2.60 0.25 2.53
N ALA A 118 2.67 -0.67 3.49
CA ALA A 118 1.53 -1.21 4.19
C ALA A 118 1.38 -0.58 5.57
N ARG A 119 0.14 -0.42 6.02
CA ARG A 119 -0.19 0.19 7.31
C ARG A 119 -1.02 -0.76 8.17
N SER A 120 -0.41 -1.26 9.24
CA SER A 120 -1.02 -2.14 10.24
C SER A 120 -1.59 -1.39 11.45
N GLY A 121 -1.20 -0.12 11.64
CA GLY A 121 -1.57 0.68 12.81
C GLY A 121 -2.09 2.08 12.48
N GLY A 122 -2.37 2.87 13.52
CA GLY A 122 -2.71 4.29 13.35
C GLY A 122 -1.52 5.09 12.82
N LEU A 123 -1.76 6.05 11.92
CA LEU A 123 -0.70 6.87 11.31
C LEU A 123 -0.33 8.12 12.13
N SER A 124 -0.98 8.34 13.28
CA SER A 124 -0.72 9.50 14.14
C SER A 124 0.74 9.52 14.62
N GLY A 125 1.45 10.62 14.38
CA GLY A 125 2.88 10.77 14.65
C GLY A 125 3.79 10.25 13.54
N TYR A 126 3.22 9.67 12.48
CA TYR A 126 3.92 9.17 11.30
C TYR A 126 3.47 9.89 10.02
N GLU A 127 2.54 10.85 10.12
CA GLU A 127 2.06 11.61 8.95
C GLU A 127 3.17 12.43 8.28
N GLY A 128 3.03 12.63 6.97
CA GLY A 128 3.90 13.51 6.21
C GLY A 128 4.18 13.01 4.80
N LEU A 129 5.28 13.51 4.22
CA LEU A 129 5.71 13.20 2.86
C LEU A 129 6.59 11.94 2.84
N TYR A 130 5.99 10.81 2.55
CA TYR A 130 6.71 9.57 2.28
C TYR A 130 7.36 9.63 0.91
N LYS A 131 8.50 8.95 0.76
CA LYS A 131 9.23 8.88 -0.51
C LYS A 131 9.46 7.43 -0.89
N CYS A 132 9.16 7.08 -2.13
CA CYS A 132 9.63 5.87 -2.75
C CYS A 132 10.79 6.21 -3.70
N ILE A 133 11.89 5.49 -3.59
CA ILE A 133 12.97 5.50 -4.58
C ILE A 133 12.97 4.14 -5.27
N ILE A 134 12.76 4.09 -6.59
CA ILE A 134 12.68 2.86 -7.37
C ILE A 134 13.25 3.08 -8.78
N PRO A 135 14.02 2.14 -9.36
CA PRO A 135 14.55 2.29 -10.70
C PRO A 135 13.45 2.18 -11.76
N ASP A 136 13.55 2.95 -12.83
CA ASP A 136 12.75 2.79 -14.05
C ASP A 136 13.25 1.64 -14.94
N GLU A 137 12.64 1.45 -16.12
CA GLU A 137 13.00 0.38 -17.06
C GLU A 137 14.46 0.43 -17.55
N ASN A 138 15.12 1.59 -17.45
CA ASN A 138 16.51 1.77 -17.83
C ASN A 138 17.47 1.60 -16.64
N GLY A 139 16.93 1.30 -15.45
CA GLY A 139 17.71 1.15 -14.22
C GLY A 139 18.07 2.47 -13.54
N VAL A 140 17.42 3.58 -13.93
CA VAL A 140 17.66 4.89 -13.31
C VAL A 140 16.70 5.09 -12.16
N ASP A 141 17.22 5.37 -10.97
CA ASP A 141 16.40 5.63 -9.78
C ASP A 141 15.53 6.87 -9.95
N GLN A 142 14.22 6.67 -9.79
CA GLN A 142 13.20 7.69 -9.77
C GLN A 142 12.71 7.89 -8.34
N ILE A 143 12.28 9.11 -8.00
CA ILE A 143 11.74 9.45 -6.69
C ILE A 143 10.26 9.82 -6.86
N LEU A 144 9.39 9.12 -6.13
CA LEU A 144 7.97 9.41 -6.03
C LEU A 144 7.64 9.81 -4.59
N VAL A 145 6.89 10.88 -4.42
CA VAL A 145 6.54 11.47 -3.14
C VAL A 145 5.02 11.44 -2.95
N VAL A 146 4.57 11.14 -1.74
CA VAL A 146 3.16 11.07 -1.39
C VAL A 146 2.96 11.57 0.04
N GLY A 147 1.98 12.45 0.21
CA GLY A 147 1.56 12.88 1.55
C GLY A 147 0.54 11.91 2.13
N ALA A 148 0.79 11.35 3.31
CA ALA A 148 -0.17 10.49 4.00
C ALA A 148 -0.59 11.11 5.35
N TYR A 149 -1.89 11.36 5.52
CA TYR A 149 -2.43 12.10 6.67
C TYR A 149 -3.68 11.46 7.30
N THR A 150 -3.86 11.64 8.61
CA THR A 150 -5.02 11.11 9.36
C THR A 150 -6.31 11.92 9.17
N VAL A 151 -6.22 13.19 8.73
CA VAL A 151 -7.37 14.11 8.62
C VAL A 151 -7.58 14.60 7.19
N ALA A 152 -8.85 14.82 6.83
CA ALA A 152 -9.27 15.52 5.61
C ALA A 152 -8.84 17.00 5.55
N GLY A 153 -8.16 17.53 6.58
CA GLY A 153 -7.91 18.96 6.75
C GLY A 153 -6.64 19.52 6.09
N TYR A 154 -5.72 18.69 5.60
CA TYR A 154 -4.52 19.16 4.89
C TYR A 154 -4.79 19.56 3.42
N ASN A 155 -6.06 19.60 3.03
CA ASN A 155 -6.54 19.95 1.69
C ASN A 155 -6.45 21.46 1.37
N ASN A 156 -5.91 22.31 2.26
CA ASN A 156 -6.03 23.78 2.14
C ASN A 156 -4.85 24.51 1.49
N ASN A 157 -3.85 23.80 0.93
CA ASN A 157 -2.78 24.43 0.14
C ASN A 157 -2.65 23.84 -1.27
N GLY A 158 -3.78 23.49 -1.89
CA GLY A 158 -3.83 23.22 -3.33
C GLY A 158 -3.94 24.53 -4.10
N MET A 159 -3.01 24.73 -5.04
CA MET A 159 -2.95 25.80 -6.04
C MET A 159 -4.28 26.04 -6.78
#